data_AF-A0A7X6ZYC8-F1
#
_entry.id   AF-A0A7X6ZYC8-F1
#
_cell.length_a   1.000
_cell.length_b   1.000
_cell.length_c   1.000
_cell.angle_alpha   90.00
_cell.angle_beta   90.00
_cell.angle_gamma   90.00
#
_symmetry.space_group_name_H-M   'P 1'
#
loop_
_entity.id
_entity.type
_entity.pdbx_description
1 polymer ?
#
loop_
_entity_poly.entity_id
_entity_poly.type
_entity_poly.pdbx_seq_one_letter_code
_entity_poly.pdbx_strand_id
1 'polypeptide(L)' 'VSIPVVGCGGIAGWEDGAAMILAGASALEVGSSLFTDFDLPRRITEGLSAWLTDENVPALADLVGRGRR' A
#
# COMPACT_ATOMS: atom_id res chain seq x y z
N VAL A 1 9.30 15.44 -14.20
CA VAL A 1 9.81 15.22 -12.83
C VAL A 1 8.77 14.38 -12.10
N SER A 2 9.14 13.21 -11.57
CA SER A 2 8.27 12.43 -10.68
C SER A 2 8.63 12.75 -9.24
N ILE A 3 7.72 13.35 -8.49
CA ILE A 3 7.89 13.56 -7.05
C ILE A 3 7.26 12.33 -6.35
N PRO A 4 8.02 11.54 -5.58
CA PRO A 4 7.45 10.44 -4.81
C PRO A 4 6.50 10.99 -3.75
N VAL A 5 5.38 10.31 -3.53
CA VAL A 5 4.34 10.73 -2.60
C VAL A 5 4.10 9.65 -1.54
N VAL A 6 3.87 10.07 -0.29
CA VAL A 6 3.43 9.19 0.81
C VAL A 6 1.92 9.27 0.88
N GLY A 7 1.24 8.13 0.74
CA GLY A 7 -0.21 8.04 0.91
C GLY A 7 -0.58 7.95 2.39
N CYS A 8 -1.53 8.76 2.82
CA CYS A 8 -2.00 8.79 4.21
C CYS A 8 -3.53 8.89 4.26
N GLY A 9 -4.14 8.24 5.25
CA GLY A 9 -5.56 8.39 5.60
C GLY A 9 -6.42 7.17 5.24
N GLY A 10 -7.09 6.59 6.24
CA GLY A 10 -8.08 5.53 6.02
C GLY A 10 -7.51 4.14 5.71
N ILE A 11 -6.20 3.91 5.87
CA ILE A 11 -5.61 2.58 5.69
C ILE A 11 -5.96 1.70 6.90
N ALA A 12 -6.80 0.70 6.68
CA ALA A 12 -7.22 -0.29 7.67
C ALA A 12 -6.90 -1.75 7.26
N GLY A 13 -6.42 -1.95 6.04
CA GLY A 13 -5.98 -3.23 5.51
C GLY A 13 -4.94 -3.08 4.38
N TRP A 14 -4.50 -4.22 3.85
CA TRP A 14 -3.52 -4.24 2.75
C TRP A 14 -4.15 -3.74 1.44
N GLU A 15 -5.45 -3.95 1.27
CA GLU A 15 -6.23 -3.53 0.12
C GLU A 15 -6.26 -2.00 -0.03
N ASP A 16 -6.43 -1.28 1.09
CA ASP A 16 -6.37 0.19 1.11
C ASP A 16 -4.98 0.68 0.71
N GLY A 17 -3.94 0.03 1.25
CA GLY A 17 -2.55 0.31 0.90
C GLY A 17 -2.27 0.05 -0.59
N ALA A 18 -2.75 -1.07 -1.13
CA ALA A 18 -2.64 -1.41 -2.55
C ALA A 18 -3.34 -0.36 -3.42
N ALA A 19 -4.56 0.06 -3.06
CA ALA A 19 -5.30 1.10 -3.77
C ALA A 19 -4.53 2.43 -3.81
N MET A 20 -3.93 2.85 -2.69
CA MET A 20 -3.09 4.05 -2.65
C MET A 20 -1.86 3.93 -3.55
N ILE A 21 -1.19 2.78 -3.57
CA ILE A 21 -0.03 2.54 -4.44
C ILE A 21 -0.45 2.58 -5.92
N LEU A 22 -1.55 1.92 -6.27
CA LEU A 22 -2.12 1.96 -7.62
C LEU A 22 -2.49 3.39 -8.05
N ALA A 23 -2.95 4.23 -7.12
CA ALA A 23 -3.22 5.65 -7.37
C ALA A 23 -1.93 6.49 -7.58
N GLY A 24 -0.81 6.08 -6.96
CA GLY A 24 0.50 6.70 -7.12
C GLY A 24 1.35 6.85 -5.88
N ALA A 25 0.89 6.37 -4.71
CA ALA A 25 1.68 6.35 -3.50
C ALA A 25 2.96 5.52 -3.68
N SER A 26 4.09 6.05 -3.24
CA SER A 26 5.39 5.35 -3.19
C SER A 26 5.67 4.76 -1.81
N ALA A 27 4.96 5.24 -0.78
CA ALA A 27 4.99 4.75 0.58
C ALA A 27 3.64 5.02 1.25
N LEU A 28 3.39 4.40 2.40
CA LEU A 28 2.13 4.48 3.13
C LEU A 28 2.36 4.95 4.56
N GLU A 29 1.44 5.75 5.09
CA GLU A 29 1.36 6.17 6.48
C GLU A 29 0.07 5.63 7.10
N VAL A 30 0.20 4.95 8.24
CA VAL A 30 -0.93 4.42 9.01
C VAL A 30 -1.03 5.19 10.32
N GLY A 31 -2.19 5.83 10.55
CA GLY A 31 -2.45 6.67 11.73
C GLY A 31 -3.57 6.11 12.60
N SER A 32 -4.80 6.53 12.35
CA SER A 32 -5.97 6.22 13.21
C SER A 32 -6.16 4.72 13.50
N SER A 33 -5.94 3.86 12.52
CA SER A 33 -6.12 2.41 12.66
C SER A 33 -5.10 1.76 13.63
N LEU A 34 -3.94 2.40 13.87
CA LEU A 34 -2.95 1.90 14.84
C LEU A 34 -3.44 1.96 16.28
N PHE A 35 -4.37 2.88 16.61
CA PHE A 35 -4.90 2.99 17.96
C PHE A 35 -5.80 1.81 18.33
N THR A 36 -6.29 1.06 17.34
CA THR A 36 -7.14 -0.13 17.53
C THR A 36 -6.39 -1.43 17.26
N ASP A 37 -5.45 -1.43 16.33
CA ASP A 37 -4.65 -2.60 15.95
C ASP A 37 -3.20 -2.19 15.69
N PHE A 38 -2.32 -2.42 16.67
CA PHE A 38 -0.88 -2.14 16.55
C PHE A 38 -0.16 -3.13 15.61
N ASP A 39 -0.76 -4.27 15.31
CA ASP A 39 -0.19 -5.30 14.44
C ASP A 39 -0.60 -5.10 12.97
N LEU A 40 -1.46 -4.11 12.71
CA LEU A 40 -1.92 -3.76 11.37
C LEU A 40 -0.77 -3.52 10.37
N PRO A 41 0.34 -2.82 10.68
CA PRO A 41 1.43 -2.65 9.72
C PRO A 41 2.01 -3.99 9.25
N ARG A 42 2.19 -4.96 10.15
CA ARG A 42 2.67 -6.30 9.80
C ARG A 42 1.68 -6.97 8.84
N ARG A 43 0.39 -6.97 9.18
CA ARG A 43 -0.68 -7.54 8.33
C ARG A 43 -0.74 -6.88 6.94
N ILE A 44 -0.54 -5.56 6.86
CA ILE A 44 -0.45 -4.85 5.58
C ILE A 44 0.72 -5.36 4.77
N THR A 45 1.92 -5.46 5.36
CA THR A 45 3.11 -5.94 4.65
C THR A 45 2.98 -7.38 4.17
N GLU A 46 2.38 -8.26 4.98
CA GLU A 46 2.13 -9.65 4.62
C GLU A 46 1.08 -9.77 3.50
N GLY A 47 -0.03 -9.04 3.62
CA GLY A 47 -1.07 -9.02 2.60
C GLY A 47 -0.59 -8.50 1.25
N LEU A 48 0.18 -7.40 1.25
CA LEU A 48 0.81 -6.87 0.04
C LEU A 48 1.80 -7.87 -0.57
N SER A 49 2.61 -8.54 0.26
CA SER A 49 3.59 -9.54 -0.23
C SER A 49 2.91 -10.76 -0.84
N ALA A 50 1.83 -11.24 -0.22
CA ALA A 50 1.01 -12.33 -0.75
C ALA A 50 0.37 -11.93 -2.08
N TRP A 51 -0.24 -10.74 -2.13
CA TRP A 51 -0.85 -10.21 -3.35
C TRP A 51 0.14 -10.08 -4.51
N LEU A 52 1.36 -9.57 -4.26
CA LEU A 52 2.42 -9.50 -5.28
C LEU A 52 2.80 -10.89 -5.82
N THR A 53 2.84 -11.89 -4.93
CA THR A 53 3.13 -13.28 -5.30
C THR A 53 2.03 -13.84 -6.19
N ASP A 54 0.77 -13.65 -5.81
CA ASP A 54 -0.40 -14.15 -6.55
C ASP A 54 -0.50 -13.51 -7.95
N GLU A 55 -0.19 -12.21 -8.06
CA GLU A 55 -0.21 -11.46 -9.33
C GLU A 55 1.08 -11.61 -10.16
N ASN A 56 2.07 -12.38 -9.69
CA ASN A 56 3.38 -12.51 -10.33
C ASN A 56 4.09 -11.16 -10.57
N VAL A 57 3.92 -10.22 -9.64
CA VAL A 57 4.53 -8.89 -9.70
C VAL A 57 5.82 -8.90 -8.87
N PRO A 58 6.99 -8.60 -9.48
CA PRO A 58 8.27 -8.77 -8.80
C PRO A 58 8.54 -7.71 -7.73
N ALA A 59 7.96 -6.50 -7.87
CA ALA A 59 8.11 -5.45 -6.89
C ALA A 59 6.87 -4.56 -6.77
N LEU A 60 6.58 -4.12 -5.54
CA LEU A 60 5.52 -3.16 -5.25
C LEU A 60 5.67 -1.84 -6.04
N ALA A 61 6.91 -1.44 -6.33
CA ALA A 61 7.23 -0.25 -7.12
C ALA A 61 6.66 -0.31 -8.55
N ASP A 62 6.49 -1.50 -9.12
CA ASP A 62 5.95 -1.69 -10.48
C ASP A 62 4.45 -1.37 -10.58
N LEU A 63 3.79 -1.25 -9.42
CA LEU A 63 2.37 -0.96 -9.27
C LEU A 63 2.07 0.51 -9.01
N VAL A 64 3.09 1.31 -8.68
CA VAL A 64 2.95 2.73 -8.38
C VAL A 64 2.33 3.45 -9.58
N GLY A 65 1.11 3.97 -9.41
CA GLY A 65 0.41 4.70 -10.46
C GLY A 65 -0.03 3.83 -11.64
N ARG A 66 -0.33 2.54 -11.44
CA ARG A 66 -0.92 1.69 -12.49
C ARG A 66 -2.44 1.86 -12.64
N GLY A 67 -3.13 2.39 -11.64
CA GLY A 67 -4.58 2.62 -11.65
C GLY A 67 -5.03 3.96 -12.27
N ARG A 68 -4.10 4.79 -12.75
CA ARG A 68 -4.36 6.11 -13.37
C ARG A 68 -4.48 6.04 -14.91
N ARG A 69 -4.76 4.86 -15.47
CA ARG A 69 -4.91 4.65 -16.91
C ARG A 69 -6.36 4.43 -17.29
#